data_AF-A0A946B733-F1
#
_entry.id   AF-A0A946B733-F1
#
_cell.length_a   1.000
_cell.length_b   1.000
_cell.length_c   1.000
_cell.angle_alpha   90.00
_cell.angle_beta   90.00
_cell.angle_gamma   90.00
#
_symmetry.space_group_name_H-M   'P 1'
#
loop_
_entity.id
_entity.type
_entity.pdbx_description
1 polymer ?
#
loop_
_entity_poly.entity_id
_entity_poly.type
_entity_poly.pdbx_seq_one_letter_code
_entity_poly.pdbx_strand_id
1 'polypeptide(L)'
;EQAGAAGIQLEDQEFPKKCGHTPMRRVIPLDDMVRKLEVAVASRRSDDFLIIARTDARTGLGLDEAIKRGKAFKEAGADVVFVESPESEAEMEQICAEIDAPLLVNVVEGGSTPVLSVAEYKRMGYAMAIYPGSGFLAIGAALQTVYSQILETGSSIGADTPLANFMEFSKRMGFEAVWDFEKKWADD
;
A
#
# COMPACT_ATOMS: atom_id res chain seq x y z
N GLU A 1 -13.56 -7.98 -6.39
CA GLU A 1 -13.50 -9.05 -7.40
C GLU A 1 -13.88 -8.59 -8.82
N GLN A 2 -15.14 -8.26 -9.12
CA GLN A 2 -15.58 -7.96 -10.51
C GLN A 2 -14.79 -6.83 -11.21
N ALA A 3 -14.24 -5.87 -10.47
CA ALA A 3 -13.38 -4.82 -11.00
C ALA A 3 -11.97 -5.30 -11.44
N GLY A 4 -11.66 -6.60 -11.31
CA GLY A 4 -10.36 -7.19 -11.65
C GLY A 4 -9.30 -7.12 -10.55
N ALA A 5 -9.66 -6.69 -9.34
CA ALA A 5 -8.74 -6.66 -8.19
C ALA A 5 -8.41 -8.07 -7.69
N ALA A 6 -7.15 -8.31 -7.31
CA ALA A 6 -6.67 -9.58 -6.74
C ALA A 6 -6.89 -9.70 -5.22
N GLY A 7 -7.20 -8.60 -4.54
CA GLY A 7 -7.50 -8.59 -3.12
C GLY A 7 -8.01 -7.24 -2.65
N ILE A 8 -8.44 -7.18 -1.39
CA ILE A 8 -8.82 -5.95 -0.69
C ILE A 8 -8.21 -5.91 0.70
N GLN A 9 -7.94 -4.70 1.16
CA GLN A 9 -7.55 -4.44 2.54
C GLN A 9 -8.71 -3.80 3.31
N LEU A 10 -9.01 -4.36 4.47
CA LEU A 10 -10.01 -3.83 5.40
C LEU A 10 -9.32 -3.43 6.70
N GLU A 11 -9.57 -2.21 7.16
CA GLU A 11 -8.99 -1.68 8.40
C GLU A 11 -10.02 -1.57 9.54
N ASP A 12 -9.53 -1.51 10.77
CA ASP A 12 -10.30 -1.37 12.00
C ASP A 12 -10.46 0.08 12.47
N GLN A 13 -10.11 1.09 11.66
CA GLN A 13 -10.34 2.49 12.02
C GLN A 13 -11.82 2.85 12.11
N GLU A 14 -12.14 3.72 13.06
CA GLU A 14 -13.42 4.43 13.06
C GLU A 14 -13.56 5.33 11.81
N PHE A 15 -14.78 5.43 11.28
CA PHE A 15 -15.08 6.34 10.18
C PHE A 15 -15.35 7.77 10.71
N PRO A 16 -14.86 8.84 10.06
CA PRO A 16 -14.01 8.85 8.87
C PRO A 16 -12.55 8.47 9.18
N LYS A 17 -11.99 7.58 8.35
CA LYS A 17 -10.62 7.09 8.47
C LYS A 17 -9.56 8.15 8.21
N LYS A 18 -8.42 8.03 8.88
CA LYS A 18 -7.24 8.87 8.72
C LYS A 18 -6.04 8.05 8.21
N CYS A 19 -5.00 8.73 7.74
CA CYS A 19 -3.78 8.07 7.29
C CYS A 19 -3.08 7.35 8.47
N GLY A 20 -2.53 6.17 8.19
CA GLY A 20 -1.73 5.34 9.11
C GLY A 20 -0.49 5.99 9.70
N HIS A 21 -0.13 7.22 9.32
CA HIS A 21 0.94 7.99 9.99
C HIS A 21 0.46 9.31 10.61
N THR A 22 -0.86 9.52 10.73
CA THR A 22 -1.44 10.71 11.39
C THR A 22 -1.83 10.44 12.85
N PRO A 23 -1.66 11.40 13.77
CA PRO A 23 -1.95 11.21 15.20
C PRO A 23 -3.46 11.05 15.49
N MET A 24 -3.77 10.51 16.68
CA MET A 24 -5.14 10.36 17.20
C MET A 24 -6.06 9.56 16.27
N ARG A 25 -5.57 8.42 15.77
CA ARG A 25 -6.40 7.38 15.17
C ARG A 25 -7.17 6.66 16.27
N ARG A 26 -8.42 6.30 15.97
CA ARG A 26 -9.25 5.46 16.83
C ARG A 26 -9.66 4.24 16.04
N VAL A 27 -9.76 3.12 16.74
CA VAL A 27 -10.17 1.85 16.17
C VAL A 27 -11.49 1.40 16.77
N ILE A 28 -12.30 0.74 15.97
CA ILE A 28 -13.55 0.13 16.41
C ILE A 28 -13.29 -1.01 17.40
N PRO A 29 -14.30 -1.45 18.18
CA PRO A 29 -14.21 -2.64 18.99
C PRO A 29 -13.73 -3.86 18.18
N LEU A 30 -12.94 -4.73 18.82
CA LEU A 30 -12.37 -5.91 18.15
C LEU A 30 -13.45 -6.77 17.50
N ASP A 31 -14.54 -7.05 18.23
CA ASP A 31 -15.64 -7.87 17.74
C ASP A 31 -16.31 -7.30 16.48
N ASP A 32 -16.35 -5.97 16.35
CA ASP A 32 -16.91 -5.31 15.16
C ASP A 32 -16.00 -5.51 13.94
N MET A 33 -14.68 -5.43 14.13
CA MET A 33 -13.73 -5.72 13.06
C MET A 33 -13.73 -7.20 12.68
N VAL A 34 -13.80 -8.11 13.65
CA VAL A 34 -13.92 -9.56 13.40
C VAL A 34 -15.15 -9.85 12.56
N ARG A 35 -16.33 -9.34 12.94
CA ARG A 35 -17.57 -9.49 12.16
C ARG A 35 -17.44 -8.95 10.74
N LYS A 36 -16.76 -7.82 10.56
CA LYS A 36 -16.50 -7.24 9.23
C LYS A 36 -15.64 -8.17 8.37
N LEU A 37 -14.63 -8.80 8.95
CA LEU A 37 -13.78 -9.79 8.27
C LEU A 37 -14.56 -11.06 7.91
N GLU A 38 -15.31 -11.62 8.85
CA GLU A 38 -16.15 -12.81 8.61
C GLU A 38 -17.13 -12.59 7.46
N VAL A 39 -17.77 -11.42 7.40
CA VAL A 39 -18.67 -11.05 6.29
C VAL A 39 -17.90 -10.92 4.97
N ALA A 40 -16.69 -10.32 4.98
CA ALA A 40 -15.87 -10.19 3.78
C ALA A 40 -15.42 -11.54 3.24
N VAL A 41 -14.99 -12.45 4.13
CA VAL A 41 -14.59 -13.82 3.79
C VAL A 41 -15.79 -14.61 3.25
N ALA A 42 -16.95 -14.55 3.91
CA ALA A 42 -18.15 -15.23 3.45
C ALA A 42 -18.71 -14.68 2.11
N SER A 43 -18.40 -13.42 1.79
CA SER A 43 -18.83 -12.77 0.54
C SER A 43 -17.88 -13.00 -0.64
N ARG A 44 -16.69 -13.55 -0.38
CA ARG A 44 -15.68 -13.85 -1.39
C ARG A 44 -16.22 -14.86 -2.40
N ARG A 45 -16.04 -14.60 -3.69
CA ARG A 45 -16.49 -15.49 -4.79
C ARG A 45 -15.38 -16.33 -5.38
N SER A 46 -14.14 -15.85 -5.35
CA SER A 46 -12.95 -16.54 -5.85
C SER A 46 -12.00 -16.88 -4.70
N ASP A 47 -11.53 -18.12 -4.65
CA ASP A 47 -10.49 -18.53 -3.68
C ASP A 47 -9.13 -17.84 -3.94
N ASP A 48 -8.92 -17.31 -5.15
CA ASP A 48 -7.72 -16.54 -5.48
C ASP A 48 -7.77 -15.08 -4.99
N PHE A 49 -8.91 -14.63 -4.46
CA PHE A 49 -9.08 -13.25 -3.99
C PHE A 49 -8.69 -13.10 -2.52
N LEU A 50 -7.68 -12.26 -2.25
CA LEU A 50 -7.12 -12.11 -0.90
C LEU A 50 -7.86 -11.07 -0.05
N ILE A 51 -8.16 -11.45 1.19
CA ILE A 51 -8.65 -10.55 2.25
C ILE A 51 -7.47 -10.20 3.16
N ILE A 52 -7.06 -8.93 3.13
CA ILE A 52 -5.98 -8.38 3.97
C ILE A 52 -6.63 -7.63 5.14
N ALA A 53 -6.31 -8.02 6.37
CA ALA A 53 -6.81 -7.37 7.57
C ALA A 53 -5.77 -6.44 8.18
N ARG A 54 -6.10 -5.15 8.26
CA ARG A 54 -5.24 -4.10 8.79
C ARG A 54 -5.71 -3.66 10.19
N THR A 55 -4.79 -3.55 11.14
CA THR A 55 -5.05 -2.87 12.41
C THR A 55 -4.22 -1.60 12.54
N ASP A 56 -4.89 -0.50 12.93
CA ASP A 56 -4.26 0.77 13.30
C ASP A 56 -4.13 0.95 14.83
N ALA A 57 -4.38 -0.12 15.60
CA ALA A 57 -4.47 -0.07 17.06
C ALA A 57 -3.14 0.27 17.75
N ARG A 58 -1.99 -0.03 17.11
CA ARG A 58 -0.66 0.11 17.71
C ARG A 58 -0.46 1.51 18.32
N THR A 59 -0.79 2.58 17.58
CA THR A 59 -0.53 3.97 18.00
C THR A 59 -1.38 4.42 19.19
N GLY A 60 -2.61 3.91 19.32
CA GLY A 60 -3.55 4.36 20.36
C GLY A 60 -3.67 3.42 21.55
N LEU A 61 -3.50 2.12 21.32
CA LEU A 61 -3.75 1.05 22.30
C LEU A 61 -2.50 0.21 22.62
N GLY A 62 -1.39 0.44 21.91
CA GLY A 62 -0.12 -0.26 22.12
C GLY A 62 0.05 -1.52 21.28
N LEU A 63 1.28 -2.06 21.31
CA LEU A 63 1.69 -3.21 20.50
C LEU A 63 0.92 -4.49 20.87
N ASP A 64 0.75 -4.78 22.16
CA ASP A 64 0.08 -6.00 22.62
C ASP A 64 -1.36 -6.11 22.11
N GLU A 65 -2.11 -4.99 22.13
CA GLU A 65 -3.47 -4.95 21.58
C GLU A 65 -3.45 -5.10 20.05
N ALA A 66 -2.47 -4.51 19.36
CA ALA A 66 -2.33 -4.69 17.91
C ALA A 66 -2.01 -6.16 17.53
N ILE A 67 -1.16 -6.84 18.29
CA ILE A 67 -0.86 -8.27 18.09
C ILE A 67 -2.08 -9.13 18.39
N LYS A 68 -2.78 -8.87 19.50
CA LYS A 68 -4.04 -9.57 19.84
C LYS A 68 -5.07 -9.44 18.72
N ARG A 69 -5.22 -8.23 18.16
CA ARG A 69 -6.10 -7.99 17.00
C ARG A 69 -5.64 -8.75 15.77
N GLY A 70 -4.35 -8.72 15.46
CA GLY A 70 -3.78 -9.48 14.35
C GLY A 70 -4.05 -11.00 14.43
N LYS A 71 -3.90 -11.59 15.63
CA LYS A 71 -4.28 -12.99 15.90
C LYS A 71 -5.77 -13.24 15.64
N ALA A 72 -6.65 -12.40 16.20
CA ALA A 72 -8.09 -12.51 15.99
C ALA A 72 -8.50 -12.31 14.51
N PHE A 73 -7.80 -11.45 13.77
CA PHE A 73 -8.07 -11.24 12.34
C PHE A 73 -7.72 -12.47 11.51
N LYS A 74 -6.62 -13.15 11.85
CA LYS A 74 -6.27 -14.44 11.26
C LYS A 74 -7.34 -15.49 11.57
N GLU A 75 -7.78 -15.59 12.82
CA GLU A 75 -8.86 -16.51 13.23
C GLU A 75 -10.18 -16.23 12.50
N ALA A 76 -10.49 -14.97 12.22
CA ALA A 76 -11.65 -14.54 11.43
C ALA A 76 -11.56 -14.86 9.92
N GLY A 77 -10.45 -15.46 9.47
CA GLY A 77 -10.26 -15.90 8.09
C GLY A 77 -9.51 -14.93 7.18
N ALA A 78 -8.85 -13.89 7.72
CA ALA A 78 -7.97 -13.06 6.91
C ALA A 78 -6.81 -13.87 6.32
N ASP A 79 -6.54 -13.69 5.04
CA ASP A 79 -5.45 -14.38 4.33
C ASP A 79 -4.09 -13.75 4.66
N VAL A 80 -4.08 -12.43 4.88
CA VAL A 80 -2.89 -11.63 5.22
C VAL A 80 -3.23 -10.69 6.38
N VAL A 81 -2.30 -10.53 7.32
CA VAL A 81 -2.43 -9.58 8.43
C VAL A 81 -1.45 -8.43 8.27
N PHE A 82 -1.90 -7.22 8.58
CA PHE A 82 -1.14 -5.99 8.52
C PHE A 82 -1.27 -5.23 9.84
N VAL A 83 -0.20 -5.21 10.62
CA VAL A 83 -0.08 -4.33 11.79
C VAL A 83 0.56 -3.00 11.35
N GLU A 84 -0.20 -1.91 11.43
CA GLU A 84 0.26 -0.59 11.03
C GLU A 84 1.16 0.06 12.09
N SER A 85 2.17 0.80 11.61
CA SER A 85 3.05 1.67 12.39
C SER A 85 3.84 1.03 13.54
N PRO A 86 4.41 -0.18 13.43
CA PRO A 86 5.45 -0.60 14.39
C PRO A 86 6.58 0.44 14.39
N GLU A 87 7.13 0.80 15.55
CA GLU A 87 8.10 1.91 15.68
C GLU A 87 9.55 1.45 15.84
N SER A 88 9.81 0.14 15.93
CA SER A 88 11.17 -0.38 15.99
C SER A 88 11.28 -1.77 15.38
N GLU A 89 12.50 -2.16 15.00
CA GLU A 89 12.80 -3.51 14.51
C GLU A 89 12.39 -4.57 15.54
N ALA A 90 12.54 -4.30 16.84
CA ALA A 90 12.12 -5.21 17.89
C ALA A 90 10.59 -5.43 17.92
N GLU A 91 9.79 -4.39 17.70
CA GLU A 91 8.33 -4.54 17.56
C GLU A 91 7.98 -5.38 16.32
N MET A 92 8.68 -5.12 15.21
CA MET A 92 8.50 -5.84 13.95
C MET A 92 8.82 -7.34 14.09
N GLU A 93 9.92 -7.67 14.76
CA GLU A 93 10.29 -9.05 15.10
C GLU A 93 9.25 -9.71 16.01
N GLN A 94 8.77 -8.99 17.04
CA GLN A 94 7.74 -9.52 17.94
C GLN A 94 6.42 -9.80 17.20
N ILE A 95 5.98 -8.89 16.31
CA ILE A 95 4.79 -9.09 15.48
C ILE A 95 4.94 -10.36 14.63
N CYS A 96 6.10 -10.55 13.99
CA CYS A 96 6.38 -11.74 13.18
C CYS A 96 6.45 -13.03 13.99
N ALA A 97 6.96 -12.97 15.21
CA ALA A 97 7.05 -14.13 16.09
C ALA A 97 5.69 -14.56 16.66
N GLU A 98 4.78 -13.61 16.88
CA GLU A 98 3.53 -13.86 17.61
C GLU A 98 2.30 -14.08 16.72
N ILE A 99 2.28 -13.59 15.48
CA ILE A 99 1.13 -13.74 14.58
C ILE A 99 1.44 -14.82 13.54
N ASP A 100 0.76 -15.96 13.64
CA ASP A 100 0.89 -17.07 12.68
C ASP A 100 0.05 -16.83 11.41
N ALA A 101 0.47 -15.85 10.62
CA ALA A 101 -0.14 -15.47 9.35
C ALA A 101 0.89 -14.88 8.38
N PRO A 102 0.64 -14.88 7.06
CA PRO A 102 1.38 -14.02 6.14
C PRO A 102 1.25 -12.56 6.57
N LEU A 103 2.38 -11.91 6.85
CA LEU A 103 2.42 -10.53 7.30
C LEU A 103 2.83 -9.57 6.18
N LEU A 104 2.16 -8.42 6.15
CA LEU A 104 2.47 -7.30 5.28
C LEU A 104 3.12 -6.17 6.09
N VAL A 105 4.24 -5.64 5.60
CA VAL A 105 4.84 -4.39 6.08
C VAL A 105 4.54 -3.24 5.11
N ASN A 106 4.13 -2.10 5.66
CA ASN A 106 3.93 -0.87 4.92
C ASN A 106 5.17 0.02 5.05
N VAL A 107 5.88 0.23 3.94
CA VAL A 107 7.10 1.03 3.89
C VAL A 107 6.74 2.45 3.43
N VAL A 108 6.85 3.40 4.36
CA VAL A 108 6.58 4.81 4.11
C VAL A 108 7.77 5.65 4.52
N GLU A 109 8.39 6.33 3.56
CA GLU A 109 9.54 7.21 3.82
C GLU A 109 9.13 8.38 4.71
N GLY A 110 9.87 8.57 5.81
CA GLY A 110 9.56 9.59 6.82
C GLY A 110 8.38 9.25 7.74
N GLY A 111 7.85 8.02 7.66
CA GLY A 111 6.87 7.50 8.60
C GLY A 111 7.50 7.01 9.91
N SER A 112 6.67 6.44 10.78
CA SER A 112 7.08 5.91 12.08
C SER A 112 7.82 4.57 12.00
N THR A 113 7.58 3.79 10.94
CA THR A 113 8.14 2.45 10.80
C THR A 113 9.54 2.47 10.21
N PRO A 114 10.52 1.74 10.79
CA PRO A 114 11.85 1.62 10.21
C PRO A 114 11.83 1.13 8.76
N VAL A 115 12.52 1.87 7.89
CA VAL A 115 12.70 1.51 6.49
C VAL A 115 13.91 0.60 6.37
N LEU A 116 13.69 -0.65 5.98
CA LEU A 116 14.70 -1.70 5.84
C LEU A 116 14.69 -2.26 4.42
N SER A 117 15.68 -3.08 4.10
CA SER A 117 15.72 -3.86 2.87
C SER A 117 14.72 -5.01 2.88
N VAL A 118 14.31 -5.46 1.69
CA VAL A 118 13.50 -6.67 1.52
C VAL A 118 14.14 -7.90 2.18
N ALA A 119 15.48 -7.97 2.17
CA ALA A 119 16.22 -9.05 2.81
C ALA A 119 16.08 -9.04 4.34
N GLU A 120 16.02 -7.86 4.96
CA GLU A 120 15.77 -7.69 6.39
C GLU A 120 14.34 -8.08 6.77
N TYR A 121 13.35 -7.55 6.05
CA TYR A 121 11.94 -7.92 6.28
C TYR A 121 11.71 -9.42 6.15
N LYS A 122 12.32 -10.06 5.14
CA LYS A 122 12.23 -11.50 4.94
C LYS A 122 12.89 -12.29 6.08
N ARG A 123 14.02 -11.81 6.63
CA ARG A 123 14.67 -12.45 7.79
C ARG A 123 13.80 -12.38 9.05
N MET A 124 13.07 -11.29 9.24
CA MET A 124 12.15 -11.12 10.37
C MET A 124 10.92 -12.02 10.27
N GLY A 125 10.42 -12.29 9.05
CA GLY A 125 9.27 -13.16 8.80
C GLY A 125 8.13 -12.52 8.01
N TYR A 126 8.29 -11.28 7.53
CA TYR A 126 7.30 -10.66 6.64
C TYR A 126 7.22 -11.38 5.29
N ALA A 127 5.98 -11.56 4.82
CA ALA A 127 5.68 -12.20 3.54
C ALA A 127 5.57 -11.18 2.39
N MET A 128 5.21 -9.93 2.70
CA MET A 128 4.97 -8.88 1.71
C MET A 128 5.45 -7.52 2.23
N ALA A 129 6.00 -6.69 1.34
CA ALA A 129 6.27 -5.29 1.58
C ALA A 129 5.56 -4.44 0.51
N ILE A 130 4.87 -3.37 0.94
CA ILE A 130 4.28 -2.39 0.03
C ILE A 130 5.01 -1.04 0.16
N TYR A 131 5.10 -0.33 -0.94
CA TYR A 131 5.79 0.98 -1.05
C TYR A 131 4.81 2.04 -1.61
N PRO A 132 3.72 2.35 -0.89
CA PRO A 132 2.64 3.17 -1.45
C PRO A 132 3.05 4.64 -1.67
N GLY A 133 4.03 5.13 -0.91
CA GLY A 133 4.45 6.54 -0.95
C GLY A 133 5.58 6.83 -1.94
N SER A 134 6.52 5.90 -2.15
CA SER A 134 7.81 6.18 -2.76
C SER A 134 7.69 6.80 -4.17
N GLY A 135 6.88 6.19 -5.03
CA GLY A 135 6.65 6.70 -6.40
C GLY A 135 5.90 8.02 -6.42
N PHE A 136 4.88 8.16 -5.56
CA PHE A 136 4.08 9.40 -5.47
C PHE A 136 4.91 10.58 -4.98
N LEU A 137 5.74 10.38 -3.95
CA LEU A 137 6.64 11.41 -3.42
C LEU A 137 7.69 11.81 -4.45
N ALA A 138 8.27 10.84 -5.18
CA ALA A 138 9.23 11.12 -6.24
C ALA A 138 8.61 11.94 -7.38
N ILE A 139 7.39 11.59 -7.81
CA ILE A 139 6.65 12.36 -8.83
C ILE A 139 6.35 13.76 -8.32
N GLY A 140 5.90 13.92 -7.07
CA GLY A 140 5.63 15.23 -6.48
C GLY A 140 6.84 16.16 -6.54
N ALA A 141 8.02 15.66 -6.16
CA ALA A 141 9.26 16.42 -6.24
C ALA A 141 9.63 16.79 -7.69
N ALA A 142 9.53 15.84 -8.63
CA ALA A 142 9.83 16.08 -10.04
C ALA A 142 8.90 17.13 -10.67
N LEU A 143 7.59 17.03 -10.40
CA LEU A 143 6.60 18.00 -10.88
C LEU A 143 6.86 19.40 -10.30
N GLN A 144 7.22 19.49 -9.01
CA GLN A 144 7.58 20.76 -8.40
C GLN A 144 8.76 21.40 -9.11
N THR A 145 9.85 20.66 -9.36
CA THR A 145 11.03 21.19 -10.07
C THR A 145 10.67 21.67 -11.48
N VAL A 146 9.98 20.84 -12.28
CA VAL A 146 9.64 21.18 -13.67
C VAL A 146 8.75 22.43 -13.74
N TYR A 147 7.70 22.51 -12.93
CA TYR A 147 6.77 23.63 -13.00
C TYR A 147 7.32 24.91 -12.37
N SER A 148 8.16 24.82 -11.34
CA SER A 148 8.88 25.99 -10.83
C SER A 148 9.77 26.62 -11.91
N GLN A 149 10.53 25.81 -12.65
CA GLN A 149 11.37 26.31 -13.73
C GLN A 149 10.55 26.98 -14.84
N ILE A 150 9.44 26.37 -15.27
CA ILE A 150 8.57 26.96 -16.29
C ILE A 150 7.99 28.29 -15.81
N LEU A 151 7.58 28.37 -14.54
CA LEU A 151 7.06 29.60 -13.95
C LEU A 151 8.11 30.72 -13.92
N GLU A 152 9.35 30.40 -13.57
CA GLU A 152 10.45 31.36 -13.44
C GLU A 152 11.01 31.82 -14.79
N THR A 153 11.17 30.89 -15.74
CA THR A 153 11.86 31.13 -17.01
C THR A 153 10.92 31.33 -18.20
N GLY A 154 9.66 30.94 -18.07
CA GLY A 154 8.70 30.87 -19.18
C GLY A 154 8.98 29.76 -20.19
N SER A 155 9.84 28.79 -19.88
CA SER A 155 10.29 27.77 -20.83
C SER A 155 10.56 26.40 -20.17
N SER A 156 10.42 25.32 -20.94
CA SER A 156 10.83 23.96 -20.56
C SER A 156 12.24 23.59 -21.06
N ILE A 157 12.94 24.51 -21.72
CA ILE A 157 14.28 24.28 -22.27
C ILE A 157 15.29 24.22 -21.11
N GLY A 158 16.20 23.23 -21.16
CA GLY A 158 17.22 23.04 -20.14
C GLY A 158 16.63 22.60 -18.81
N ALA A 159 15.69 21.67 -18.82
CA ALA A 159 15.05 21.16 -17.61
C ALA A 159 16.08 20.53 -16.66
N ASP A 160 16.07 20.94 -15.40
CA ASP A 160 16.94 20.35 -14.36
C ASP A 160 16.52 18.90 -14.01
N THR A 161 15.24 18.57 -14.25
CA THR A 161 14.72 17.21 -14.08
C THR A 161 14.91 16.40 -15.37
N PRO A 162 15.50 15.20 -15.29
CA PRO A 162 15.58 14.30 -16.45
C PRO A 162 14.18 13.96 -16.98
N LEU A 163 13.90 14.30 -18.23
CA LEU A 163 12.66 13.94 -18.90
C LEU A 163 12.85 12.64 -19.68
N ALA A 164 11.85 11.77 -19.65
CA ALA A 164 11.81 10.59 -20.51
C ALA A 164 11.78 11.01 -21.99
N ASN A 165 12.39 10.24 -22.88
CA ASN A 165 12.20 10.41 -24.31
C ASN A 165 10.71 10.20 -24.63
N PHE A 166 10.10 11.16 -25.32
CA PHE A 166 8.67 11.14 -25.60
C PHE A 166 8.22 9.87 -26.34
N MET A 167 8.94 9.48 -27.40
CA MET A 167 8.57 8.30 -28.21
C MET A 167 8.71 7.00 -27.42
N GLU A 168 9.79 6.85 -26.66
CA GLU A 168 9.98 5.69 -25.77
C GLU A 168 8.90 5.62 -24.68
N PHE A 169 8.48 6.77 -24.15
CA PHE A 169 7.42 6.83 -23.15
C PHE A 169 6.04 6.51 -23.75
N SER A 170 5.72 7.07 -24.92
CA SER A 170 4.50 6.74 -25.68
C SER A 170 4.41 5.25 -26.01
N LYS A 171 5.52 4.63 -26.39
CA LYS A 171 5.61 3.19 -26.60
C LYS A 171 5.22 2.40 -25.34
N ARG A 172 5.75 2.78 -24.18
CA ARG A 172 5.42 2.13 -22.89
C ARG A 172 3.94 2.29 -22.51
N MET A 173 3.32 3.40 -22.90
CA MET A 173 1.88 3.62 -22.71
C MET A 173 0.99 2.84 -23.70
N GLY A 174 1.59 2.12 -24.66
CA GLY A 174 0.86 1.28 -25.62
C GLY A 174 0.41 2.00 -26.89
N PHE A 175 0.99 3.16 -27.23
CA PHE A 175 0.60 3.92 -28.42
C PHE A 175 0.82 3.14 -29.72
N GLU A 176 1.87 2.31 -29.79
CA GLU A 176 2.12 1.48 -30.98
C GLU A 176 0.96 0.52 -31.27
N ALA A 177 0.31 -0.04 -30.24
CA ALA A 177 -0.84 -0.92 -30.42
C ALA A 177 -2.05 -0.17 -31.01
N VAL A 178 -2.21 1.11 -30.66
CA VAL A 178 -3.26 1.98 -31.23
C VAL A 178 -2.95 2.25 -32.71
N TRP A 179 -1.72 2.64 -33.04
CA TRP A 179 -1.33 2.92 -34.42
C TRP A 179 -1.42 1.69 -35.32
N ASP A 180 -1.05 0.52 -34.82
CA ASP A 180 -1.15 -0.73 -35.60
C ASP A 180 -2.61 -1.14 -35.82
N PHE A 181 -3.46 -0.90 -34.83
CA PHE A 181 -4.91 -1.05 -34.99
C PHE A 181 -5.44 -0.10 -36.06
N GLU A 182 -5.10 1.19 -35.99
CA GLU A 182 -5.51 2.20 -36.97
C GLU A 182 -5.05 1.84 -38.38
N LYS A 183 -3.77 1.49 -38.57
CA LYS A 183 -3.24 1.06 -39.87
C LYS A 183 -3.98 -0.15 -40.44
N LYS A 184 -4.33 -1.12 -39.60
CA LYS A 184 -5.05 -2.32 -40.03
C LYS A 184 -6.45 -2.01 -40.56
N TRP A 185 -7.07 -0.93 -40.07
CA TRP A 185 -8.45 -0.56 -40.37
C TRP A 185 -8.58 0.80 -41.06
N ALA A 186 -7.48 1.35 -41.57
CA ALA A 186 -7.51 2.57 -42.36
C ALA A 186 -8.18 2.26 -43.71
N ASP A 187 -9.16 3.08 -44.10
CA ASP A 187 -9.69 3.07 -45.45
C ASP A 187 -8.64 3.63 -46.43
N ASP A 188 -8.58 3.06 -47.65
CA ASP A 188 -7.68 3.50 -48.73
C ASP A 188 -7.94 4.95 -49.20
#